data_AF-A0A1B8ECJ7-F1
#
_entry.id   AF-A0A1B8ECJ7-F1
#
_cell.length_a   1.000
_cell.length_b   1.000
_cell.length_c   1.000
_cell.angle_alpha   90.00
_cell.angle_beta   90.00
_cell.angle_gamma   90.00
#
_symmetry.space_group_name_H-M   'P 1'
#
loop_
_entity.id
_entity.type
_entity.pdbx_description
1 polymer ?
#
loop_
_entity_poly.entity_id
_entity_poly.type
_entity_poly.pdbx_seq_one_letter_code
_entity_poly.pdbx_strand_id
1 'polypeptide(L)'
;MESQYPAQDTAWLAMNMASQALSEPILQSIEGMASPSPFSDRTPSPSLSFRQPLDDTDNDRLTTATKLVRLTDDDMLVVLRLCLQEQAAYGHQSDRMFWRLIARRLREARGKEHKTLSRAVAKVVRERRESLALLGSGEQDAQSSMTDALDAWIAVVDARKEVKQARLDAQGTADAETATSTAWRQASLALWADKTQVLRAASRAYQRDEDDDESSAPSETPPLTAQRRPQRRRRQATSTSVSASPSASAFSPPSLRSPSMPLPQEDPIAIGLGRLVSVVESVASRIGIPQEEENREELDAAVEKRLDDLESKISVVNENVAMMLAMMVEQRQRQGG
;
A
#
# COMPACT_ATOMS: atom_id res chain seq x y z
N MET A 1 -0.20 -56.22 24.80
CA MET A 1 -0.42 -54.78 25.01
C MET A 1 0.37 -54.06 23.94
N GLU A 2 -0.19 -53.98 22.73
CA GLU A 2 0.42 -53.29 21.60
C GLU A 2 -0.23 -51.92 21.45
N SER A 3 0.62 -50.90 21.36
CA SER A 3 0.25 -49.49 21.35
C SER A 3 -0.51 -49.16 20.06
N GLN A 4 -1.82 -48.97 20.21
CA GLN A 4 -2.73 -48.45 19.20
C GLN A 4 -2.47 -46.93 19.13
N TYR A 5 -2.08 -46.40 17.97
CA TYR A 5 -1.99 -44.97 17.52
C TYR A 5 -0.67 -44.56 16.81
N PRO A 6 -0.19 -45.28 15.78
CA PRO A 6 0.98 -44.85 14.99
C PRO A 6 0.72 -43.62 14.07
N ALA A 7 -0.53 -43.21 13.90
CA ALA A 7 -0.92 -42.14 12.96
C ALA A 7 -0.76 -40.72 13.53
N GLN A 8 -0.77 -40.54 14.86
CA GLN A 8 -0.58 -39.22 15.47
C GLN A 8 0.90 -38.81 15.52
N ASP A 9 1.79 -39.76 15.76
CA ASP A 9 3.24 -39.50 15.81
C ASP A 9 3.81 -39.13 14.45
N THR A 10 3.28 -39.71 13.36
CA THR A 10 3.68 -39.38 11.99
C THR A 10 3.25 -37.98 11.58
N ALA A 11 2.06 -37.54 11.98
CA ALA A 11 1.58 -36.19 11.70
C ALA A 11 2.38 -35.12 12.48
N TRP A 12 2.73 -35.40 13.73
CA TRP A 12 3.52 -34.48 14.56
C TRP A 12 4.96 -34.35 14.03
N LEU A 13 5.57 -35.45 13.60
CA LEU A 13 6.92 -35.45 13.03
C LEU A 13 6.97 -34.66 11.70
N ALA A 14 5.96 -34.80 10.84
CA ALA A 14 5.88 -34.07 9.57
C ALA A 14 5.76 -32.54 9.79
N MET A 15 4.97 -32.11 10.78
CA MET A 15 4.87 -30.69 11.13
C MET A 15 6.19 -30.13 11.69
N ASN A 16 6.91 -30.92 12.48
CA ASN A 16 8.20 -30.50 13.04
C ASN A 16 9.28 -30.36 11.95
N MET A 17 9.30 -31.27 10.97
CA MET A 17 10.23 -31.19 9.84
C MET A 17 9.93 -30.00 8.92
N ALA A 18 8.65 -29.69 8.66
CA ALA A 18 8.25 -28.52 7.89
C ALA A 18 8.66 -27.20 8.58
N SER A 19 8.58 -27.16 9.92
CA SER A 19 9.01 -25.99 10.70
C SER A 19 10.52 -25.77 10.66
N GLN A 20 11.32 -26.83 10.57
CA GLN A 20 12.78 -26.72 10.46
C GLN A 20 13.25 -26.32 9.05
N ALA A 21 12.57 -26.78 8.00
CA ALA A 21 12.89 -26.40 6.62
C ALA A 21 12.65 -24.92 6.30
N LEU A 22 11.83 -24.23 7.10
CA LEU A 22 11.57 -22.78 6.98
C LEU A 22 12.54 -21.93 7.82
N SER A 23 13.43 -22.54 8.60
CA SER A 23 14.17 -21.87 9.67
C SER A 23 15.68 -21.75 9.47
N GLU A 24 16.27 -21.94 8.29
CA GLU A 24 17.61 -21.39 7.92
C GLU A 24 18.07 -21.72 6.47
N PRO A 25 18.90 -20.89 5.78
CA PRO A 25 19.48 -19.60 6.19
C PRO A 25 19.29 -18.42 5.18
N ILE A 26 18.98 -17.23 5.70
CA ILE A 26 19.10 -15.91 5.03
C ILE A 26 20.47 -15.25 5.38
N LEU A 27 21.53 -16.03 5.60
CA LEU A 27 22.81 -15.50 6.11
C LEU A 27 24.04 -15.90 5.27
N GLN A 28 23.99 -15.75 3.94
CA GLN A 28 25.19 -15.90 3.10
C GLN A 28 25.42 -14.80 2.03
N SER A 29 24.64 -13.72 1.95
CA SER A 29 24.81 -12.70 0.88
C SER A 29 25.24 -11.30 1.34
N ILE A 30 25.76 -11.11 2.56
CA ILE A 30 26.18 -9.78 3.06
C ILE A 30 27.67 -9.74 3.48
N GLU A 31 28.52 -10.56 2.86
CA GLU A 31 29.98 -10.46 3.02
C GLU A 31 30.65 -10.38 1.65
N GLY A 32 30.77 -9.15 1.14
CA GLY A 32 31.58 -8.91 -0.05
C GLY A 32 31.19 -7.64 -0.77
N MET A 33 31.54 -6.49 -0.20
CA MET A 33 32.01 -5.31 -0.95
C MET A 33 32.32 -4.16 0.00
N ALA A 34 33.52 -4.23 0.59
CA ALA A 34 34.16 -3.12 1.27
C ALA A 34 35.24 -2.50 0.34
N SER A 35 35.06 -1.20 0.05
CA SER A 35 36.11 -0.20 -0.26
C SER A 35 36.94 -0.33 -1.56
N PRO A 36 37.64 0.73 -2.07
CA PRO A 36 37.74 2.10 -1.54
C PRO A 36 37.49 3.24 -2.55
N SER A 37 37.23 4.41 -1.98
CA SER A 37 37.27 5.73 -2.61
C SER A 37 38.70 6.14 -2.97
N PRO A 38 38.92 6.87 -4.09
CA PRO A 38 40.06 7.76 -4.22
C PRO A 38 39.65 9.22 -4.34
N PHE A 39 40.31 10.00 -3.48
CA PHE A 39 40.54 11.43 -3.52
C PHE A 39 40.68 12.08 -4.91
N SER A 40 40.09 13.27 -5.06
CA SER A 40 40.66 14.48 -5.70
C SER A 40 39.69 15.63 -5.34
N ASP A 41 39.92 16.43 -4.30
CA ASP A 41 40.95 17.45 -4.16
C ASP A 41 41.05 18.39 -5.38
N ARG A 42 40.28 19.49 -5.36
CA ARG A 42 40.73 20.88 -5.62
C ARG A 42 39.57 21.86 -5.84
N THR A 43 39.41 22.74 -4.87
CA THR A 43 39.08 24.16 -5.07
C THR A 43 40.20 24.86 -5.89
N PRO A 44 39.94 25.95 -6.65
CA PRO A 44 39.72 27.25 -6.03
C PRO A 44 38.64 28.13 -6.67
N SER A 45 38.11 29.01 -5.83
CA SER A 45 37.37 30.22 -6.16
C SER A 45 38.08 31.11 -7.19
N PRO A 46 37.31 31.93 -7.91
CA PRO A 46 37.72 33.30 -8.16
C PRO A 46 36.74 34.27 -7.53
N SER A 47 37.25 34.98 -6.53
CA SER A 47 36.82 36.31 -6.14
C SER A 47 36.87 37.24 -7.35
N LEU A 48 35.73 37.77 -7.78
CA LEU A 48 35.67 38.98 -8.59
C LEU A 48 34.75 39.99 -7.92
N SER A 49 35.41 40.91 -7.23
CA SER A 49 34.91 42.22 -6.87
C SER A 49 34.33 42.91 -8.09
N PHE A 50 33.01 43.09 -8.14
CA PHE A 50 32.40 44.09 -9.01
C PHE A 50 31.65 45.09 -8.14
N ARG A 51 32.26 46.27 -8.04
CA ARG A 51 31.81 47.43 -7.29
C ARG A 51 31.48 48.48 -8.35
N GLN A 52 30.23 48.93 -8.39
CA GLN A 52 29.72 50.26 -8.81
C GLN A 52 28.28 50.13 -9.34
N PRO A 53 27.50 51.23 -9.41
CA PRO A 53 27.35 52.34 -8.46
C PRO A 53 25.87 52.54 -8.06
N LEU A 54 25.64 53.24 -6.94
CA LEU A 54 24.33 53.83 -6.65
C LEU A 54 24.01 54.85 -7.75
N ASP A 55 23.00 54.56 -8.57
CA ASP A 55 22.19 55.59 -9.20
C ASP A 55 20.84 55.60 -8.47
N ASP A 56 20.73 56.56 -7.55
CA ASP A 56 19.47 57.12 -7.11
C ASP A 56 18.78 57.72 -8.33
N THR A 57 17.76 57.05 -8.83
CA THR A 57 16.74 57.70 -9.65
C THR A 57 15.39 57.23 -9.19
N ASP A 58 14.82 57.99 -8.26
CA ASP A 58 13.39 58.20 -8.16
C ASP A 58 12.81 58.34 -9.57
N ASN A 59 12.15 57.29 -10.05
CA ASN A 59 11.31 57.37 -11.23
C ASN A 59 10.05 56.56 -10.97
N ASP A 60 9.05 57.31 -10.53
CA ASP A 60 7.67 57.24 -10.97
C ASP A 60 7.02 55.85 -11.07
N ARG A 61 6.03 55.65 -10.20
CA ARG A 61 4.68 55.20 -10.58
C ARG A 61 4.62 54.28 -11.81
N LEU A 62 4.90 53.00 -11.60
CA LEU A 62 4.30 51.93 -12.39
C LEU A 62 3.67 50.92 -11.43
N THR A 63 2.53 51.32 -10.87
CA THR A 63 1.40 50.38 -10.79
C THR A 63 1.10 49.94 -12.23
N THR A 64 1.89 49.00 -12.76
CA THR A 64 1.52 48.26 -13.96
C THR A 64 0.27 47.52 -13.56
N ALA A 65 -0.88 48.11 -13.87
CA ALA A 65 -2.10 47.35 -14.10
C ALA A 65 -1.67 46.27 -15.09
N THR A 66 -1.40 45.06 -14.57
CA THR A 66 -1.01 43.89 -15.34
C THR A 66 -2.19 43.58 -16.22
N LYS A 67 -2.27 44.24 -17.38
CA LYS A 67 -3.13 43.85 -18.49
C LYS A 67 -2.87 42.37 -18.66
N LEU A 68 -3.90 41.56 -18.45
CA LEU A 68 -3.85 40.12 -18.64
C LEU A 68 -3.34 39.88 -20.06
N VAL A 69 -2.05 39.55 -20.18
CA VAL A 69 -1.42 39.27 -21.45
C VAL A 69 -2.12 38.04 -22.00
N ARG A 70 -2.88 38.23 -23.09
CA ARG A 70 -3.50 37.12 -23.80
C ARG A 70 -2.37 36.25 -24.36
N LEU A 71 -2.40 34.98 -24.01
CA LEU A 71 -1.45 33.99 -24.49
C LEU A 71 -1.82 33.72 -25.96
N THR A 72 -0.92 34.05 -26.88
CA THR A 72 -1.14 33.78 -28.32
C THR A 72 -0.94 32.29 -28.62
N ASP A 73 -1.38 31.84 -29.79
CA ASP A 73 -1.16 30.46 -30.21
C ASP A 73 0.34 30.14 -30.31
N ASP A 74 1.15 31.06 -30.82
CA ASP A 74 2.62 30.89 -30.85
C ASP A 74 3.23 30.81 -29.43
N ASP A 75 2.72 31.58 -28.47
CA ASP A 75 3.14 31.45 -27.07
C ASP A 75 2.72 30.08 -26.49
N MET A 76 1.52 29.61 -26.81
CA MET A 76 1.02 28.30 -26.37
C MET A 76 1.85 27.14 -26.93
N LEU A 77 2.32 27.26 -28.18
CA LEU A 77 3.18 26.25 -28.80
C LEU A 77 4.51 26.15 -28.05
N VAL A 78 5.10 27.29 -27.71
CA VAL A 78 6.31 27.34 -26.87
C VAL A 78 6.05 26.71 -25.50
N VAL A 79 4.91 27.00 -24.88
CA VAL A 79 4.53 26.41 -23.60
C VAL A 79 4.46 24.89 -23.68
N LEU A 80 3.80 24.34 -24.70
CA LEU A 80 3.68 22.89 -24.86
C LEU A 80 5.04 22.23 -25.11
N ARG A 81 5.90 22.84 -25.94
CA ARG A 81 7.27 22.35 -26.15
C ARG A 81 8.08 22.34 -24.86
N LEU A 82 7.96 23.37 -24.02
CA LEU A 82 8.59 23.41 -22.69
C LEU A 82 8.02 22.31 -21.77
N CYS A 83 6.72 22.05 -21.80
CA CYS A 83 6.11 20.96 -21.04
C CYS A 83 6.65 19.59 -21.48
N LEU A 84 6.82 19.36 -22.78
CA LEU A 84 7.39 18.12 -23.33
C LEU A 84 8.87 17.98 -22.97
N GLN A 85 9.65 19.05 -23.05
CA GLN A 85 11.06 19.05 -22.67
C GLN A 85 11.26 18.70 -21.19
N GLU A 86 10.42 19.25 -20.32
CA GLU A 86 10.47 19.06 -18.87
C GLU A 86 9.51 17.96 -18.39
N GLN A 87 9.05 17.06 -19.27
CA GLN A 87 8.06 16.03 -18.95
C GLN A 87 8.51 15.09 -17.83
N ALA A 88 9.82 14.85 -17.72
CA ALA A 88 10.39 14.04 -16.63
C ALA A 88 10.12 14.68 -15.26
N ALA A 89 10.05 16.01 -15.15
CA ALA A 89 9.70 16.68 -13.90
C ALA A 89 8.20 16.60 -13.60
N TYR A 90 7.35 16.32 -14.60
CA TYR A 90 5.90 16.20 -14.44
C TYR A 90 5.53 14.83 -13.85
N GLY A 91 5.52 14.73 -12.53
CA GLY A 91 5.53 13.40 -11.90
C GLY A 91 6.01 13.48 -10.48
N HIS A 92 7.26 13.91 -10.44
CA HIS A 92 8.14 13.83 -9.30
C HIS A 92 7.94 14.99 -8.33
N GLN A 93 7.60 16.18 -8.84
CA GLN A 93 7.29 17.36 -8.03
C GLN A 93 5.80 17.68 -8.01
N SER A 94 5.39 18.50 -7.05
CA SER A 94 4.02 19.03 -7.03
C SER A 94 3.70 19.79 -8.31
N ASP A 95 2.48 19.68 -8.82
CA ASP A 95 2.05 20.37 -10.04
C ASP A 95 2.30 21.89 -9.95
N ARG A 96 2.17 22.47 -8.75
CA ARG A 96 2.48 23.89 -8.50
C ARG A 96 3.96 24.23 -8.73
N MET A 97 4.90 23.32 -8.46
CA MET A 97 6.32 23.51 -8.76
C MET A 97 6.58 23.38 -10.26
N PHE A 98 5.98 22.38 -10.91
CA PHE A 98 6.09 22.19 -12.36
C PHE A 98 5.60 23.42 -13.12
N TRP A 99 4.40 23.92 -12.83
CA TRP A 99 3.89 25.10 -13.52
C TRP A 99 4.68 26.38 -13.22
N ARG A 100 5.31 26.49 -12.04
CA ARG A 100 6.26 27.58 -11.75
C ARG A 100 7.53 27.47 -12.59
N LEU A 101 8.06 26.28 -12.77
CA LEU A 101 9.22 26.03 -13.64
C LEU A 101 8.90 26.44 -15.09
N ILE A 102 7.77 25.97 -15.62
CA ILE A 102 7.33 26.31 -16.98
C ILE A 102 7.10 27.82 -17.14
N ALA A 103 6.44 28.47 -16.17
CA ALA A 103 6.22 29.92 -16.20
C ALA A 103 7.53 30.71 -16.16
N ARG A 104 8.54 30.23 -15.43
CA ARG A 104 9.88 30.84 -15.41
C ARG A 104 10.57 30.69 -16.77
N ARG A 105 10.57 29.49 -17.36
CA ARG A 105 11.14 29.22 -18.69
C ARG A 105 10.45 30.03 -19.80
N LEU A 106 9.12 30.17 -19.74
CA LEU A 106 8.37 30.99 -20.69
C LEU A 106 8.77 32.47 -20.58
N ARG A 107 8.98 32.96 -19.35
CA ARG A 107 9.45 34.33 -19.12
C ARG A 107 10.84 34.54 -19.70
N GLU A 108 11.74 33.57 -19.56
CA GLU A 108 13.07 33.61 -20.16
C GLU A 108 12.99 33.62 -21.70
N ALA A 109 12.10 32.83 -22.30
CA ALA A 109 11.97 32.70 -23.75
C ALA A 109 11.23 33.87 -24.42
N ARG A 110 10.22 34.47 -23.77
CA ARG A 110 9.32 35.46 -24.39
C ARG A 110 9.22 36.79 -23.63
N GLY A 111 9.82 36.90 -22.45
CA GLY A 111 9.70 38.09 -21.59
C GLY A 111 8.32 38.26 -20.95
N LYS A 112 7.41 37.28 -21.07
CA LYS A 112 6.03 37.36 -20.58
C LYS A 112 5.84 36.49 -19.34
N GLU A 113 5.16 37.02 -18.33
CA GLU A 113 4.78 36.27 -17.13
C GLU A 113 3.30 35.91 -17.15
N HIS A 114 2.99 34.63 -16.97
CA HIS A 114 1.63 34.13 -16.92
C HIS A 114 1.36 33.36 -15.63
N LYS A 115 0.45 33.88 -14.79
CA LYS A 115 0.06 33.26 -13.52
C LYS A 115 -0.90 32.06 -13.70
N THR A 116 -1.61 32.00 -14.82
CA THR A 116 -2.70 31.03 -15.08
C THR A 116 -2.38 30.07 -16.22
N LEU A 117 -1.10 29.77 -16.42
CA LEU A 117 -0.63 28.92 -17.52
C LEU A 117 -1.20 27.49 -17.45
N SER A 118 -1.29 26.92 -16.24
CA SER A 118 -1.90 25.60 -16.03
C SER A 118 -3.36 25.53 -16.49
N ARG A 119 -4.14 26.57 -16.20
CA ARG A 119 -5.55 26.66 -16.63
C ARG A 119 -5.68 26.85 -18.13
N ALA A 120 -4.78 27.62 -18.73
CA ALA A 120 -4.75 27.84 -20.17
C ALA A 120 -4.46 26.52 -20.89
N VAL A 121 -3.38 25.82 -20.54
CA VAL A 121 -3.02 24.51 -21.12
C VAL A 121 -4.15 23.49 -20.90
N ALA A 122 -4.71 23.41 -19.70
CA ALA A 122 -5.82 22.50 -19.41
C ALA A 122 -7.07 22.79 -20.24
N LYS A 123 -7.32 24.06 -20.58
CA LYS A 123 -8.41 24.44 -21.47
C LYS A 123 -8.15 23.94 -22.89
N VAL A 124 -6.97 24.22 -23.47
CA VAL A 124 -6.65 23.79 -24.85
C VAL A 124 -6.59 22.27 -24.98
N VAL A 125 -6.06 21.58 -23.96
CA VAL A 125 -6.06 20.11 -23.91
C VAL A 125 -7.48 19.55 -23.91
N ARG A 126 -8.41 20.20 -23.18
CA ARG A 126 -9.81 19.77 -23.16
C ARG A 126 -10.48 19.99 -24.52
N GLU A 127 -10.31 21.18 -25.09
CA GLU A 127 -10.83 21.52 -26.43
C GLU A 127 -10.28 20.53 -27.48
N ARG A 128 -8.99 20.18 -27.40
CA ARG A 128 -8.38 19.17 -28.28
C ARG A 128 -9.00 17.80 -28.11
N ARG A 129 -9.23 17.33 -26.88
CA ARG A 129 -9.90 16.04 -26.61
C ARG A 129 -11.33 16.02 -27.14
N GLU A 130 -12.06 17.13 -27.00
CA GLU A 130 -13.39 17.29 -27.57
C GLU A 130 -13.36 17.23 -29.10
N SER A 131 -12.38 17.89 -29.75
CA SER A 131 -12.16 17.79 -31.19
C SER A 131 -11.84 16.36 -31.63
N LEU A 132 -10.95 15.65 -30.92
CA LEU A 132 -10.62 14.25 -31.21
C LEU A 132 -11.82 13.31 -31.05
N ALA A 133 -12.70 13.58 -30.07
CA ALA A 133 -13.93 12.81 -29.89
C ALA A 133 -14.96 13.07 -31.01
N LEU A 134 -14.96 14.29 -31.58
CA LEU A 134 -15.87 14.68 -32.67
C LEU A 134 -15.43 14.16 -34.04
N LEU A 135 -14.12 14.06 -34.30
CA LEU A 135 -13.57 13.70 -35.63
C LEU A 135 -13.92 12.28 -36.10
N GLY A 136 -14.38 11.39 -35.22
CA GLY A 136 -14.78 10.04 -35.61
C GLY A 136 -13.65 9.22 -36.26
N SER A 137 -13.85 7.92 -36.42
CA SER A 137 -12.86 7.04 -37.05
C SER A 137 -12.80 7.29 -38.56
N GLY A 138 -12.01 8.28 -39.02
CA GLY A 138 -11.66 8.39 -40.44
C GLY A 138 -11.33 9.79 -40.97
N GLU A 139 -11.62 10.85 -40.23
CA GLU A 139 -11.32 12.21 -40.68
C GLU A 139 -9.95 12.65 -40.13
N GLN A 140 -8.98 12.82 -41.03
CA GLN A 140 -7.64 13.29 -40.69
C GLN A 140 -7.69 14.80 -40.47
N ASP A 141 -7.43 15.23 -39.24
CA ASP A 141 -7.29 16.64 -38.93
C ASP A 141 -6.06 17.24 -39.62
N ALA A 142 -6.11 18.54 -39.90
CA ALA A 142 -4.97 19.27 -40.44
C ALA A 142 -3.84 19.31 -39.39
N GLN A 143 -2.88 18.39 -39.51
CA GLN A 143 -1.73 18.30 -38.63
C GLN A 143 -0.95 19.61 -38.66
N SER A 144 -1.06 20.37 -37.58
CA SER A 144 -0.25 21.56 -37.31
C SER A 144 0.75 21.23 -36.21
N SER A 145 1.89 21.93 -36.18
CA SER A 145 2.87 21.75 -35.10
C SER A 145 2.25 21.98 -33.70
N MET A 146 1.14 22.73 -33.60
CA MET A 146 0.38 22.92 -32.37
C MET A 146 -0.40 21.66 -31.97
N THR A 147 -1.15 21.08 -32.91
CA THR A 147 -1.94 19.87 -32.65
C THR A 147 -1.02 18.70 -32.28
N ASP A 148 0.12 18.56 -32.95
CA ASP A 148 1.09 17.49 -32.64
C ASP A 148 1.68 17.65 -31.24
N ALA A 149 2.03 18.88 -30.84
CA ALA A 149 2.52 19.16 -29.50
C ALA A 149 1.44 18.95 -28.42
N LEU A 150 0.17 19.26 -28.73
CA LEU A 150 -0.96 18.99 -27.85
C LEU A 150 -1.19 17.49 -27.69
N ASP A 151 -1.18 16.73 -28.78
CA ASP A 151 -1.43 15.30 -28.77
C ASP A 151 -0.31 14.54 -28.03
N ALA A 152 0.95 14.94 -28.25
CA ALA A 152 2.09 14.45 -27.47
C ALA A 152 1.95 14.75 -25.98
N TRP A 153 1.52 15.97 -25.62
CA TRP A 153 1.31 16.33 -24.21
C TRP A 153 0.11 15.58 -23.59
N ILE A 154 -0.95 15.34 -24.36
CA ILE A 154 -2.10 14.52 -23.96
C ILE A 154 -1.63 13.11 -23.61
N ALA A 155 -0.80 12.49 -24.47
CA ALA A 155 -0.25 11.17 -24.23
C ALA A 155 0.56 11.11 -22.92
N VAL A 156 1.39 12.11 -22.64
CA VAL A 156 2.14 12.22 -21.36
C VAL A 156 1.20 12.29 -20.16
N VAL A 157 0.16 13.12 -20.24
CA VAL A 157 -0.83 13.27 -19.16
C VAL A 157 -1.60 11.98 -18.92
N ASP A 158 -2.00 11.27 -19.98
CA ASP A 158 -2.79 10.04 -19.86
C ASP A 158 -1.93 8.86 -19.38
N ALA A 159 -0.70 8.69 -19.89
CA ALA A 159 0.25 7.70 -19.36
C ALA A 159 0.48 7.89 -17.85
N ARG A 160 0.58 9.14 -17.39
CA ARG A 160 0.72 9.42 -15.96
C ARG A 160 -0.54 9.10 -15.15
N LYS A 161 -1.73 9.37 -15.69
CA LYS A 161 -2.98 8.98 -15.04
C LYS A 161 -3.11 7.47 -14.95
N GLU A 162 -2.71 6.75 -16.00
CA GLU A 162 -2.67 5.29 -16.02
C GLU A 162 -1.74 4.73 -14.94
N VAL A 163 -0.50 5.22 -14.83
CA VAL A 163 0.42 4.81 -13.76
C VAL A 163 -0.16 5.09 -12.38
N LYS A 164 -0.78 6.25 -12.19
CA LYS A 164 -1.43 6.58 -10.91
C LYS A 164 -2.62 5.66 -10.62
N GLN A 165 -3.41 5.33 -11.64
CA GLN A 165 -4.54 4.43 -11.52
C GLN A 165 -4.08 3.01 -11.20
N ALA A 166 -3.10 2.49 -11.94
CA ALA A 166 -2.50 1.17 -11.68
C ALA A 166 -1.95 1.06 -10.24
N ARG A 167 -1.36 2.14 -9.71
CA ARG A 167 -0.90 2.17 -8.31
C ARG A 167 -2.07 2.13 -7.32
N LEU A 168 -3.16 2.84 -7.60
CA LEU A 168 -4.36 2.81 -6.76
C LEU A 168 -5.03 1.44 -6.81
N ASP A 169 -5.08 0.81 -7.99
CA ASP A 169 -5.66 -0.51 -8.18
C ASP A 169 -4.83 -1.58 -7.46
N ALA A 170 -3.49 -1.54 -7.59
CA ALA A 170 -2.59 -2.44 -6.86
C ALA A 170 -2.66 -2.27 -5.34
N GLN A 171 -2.90 -1.04 -4.86
CA GLN A 171 -3.15 -0.80 -3.45
C GLN A 171 -4.51 -1.38 -3.02
N GLY A 172 -5.55 -1.21 -3.84
CA GLY A 172 -6.87 -1.79 -3.60
C GLY A 172 -6.88 -3.32 -3.56
N THR A 173 -6.08 -3.99 -4.41
CA THR A 173 -5.96 -5.45 -4.39
C THR A 173 -5.24 -5.93 -3.13
N ALA A 174 -4.15 -5.27 -2.72
CA ALA A 174 -3.44 -5.61 -1.49
C ALA A 174 -4.32 -5.44 -0.24
N ASP A 175 -5.14 -4.38 -0.19
CA ASP A 175 -6.10 -4.16 0.89
C ASP A 175 -7.22 -5.23 0.88
N ALA A 176 -7.70 -5.63 -0.30
CA ALA A 176 -8.69 -6.71 -0.45
C ALA A 176 -8.13 -8.08 -0.04
N GLU A 177 -6.88 -8.39 -0.37
CA GLU A 177 -6.18 -9.60 0.07
C GLU A 177 -5.99 -9.62 1.59
N THR A 178 -5.65 -8.48 2.18
CA THR A 178 -5.54 -8.34 3.63
C THR A 178 -6.90 -8.53 4.31
N ALA A 179 -7.96 -7.95 3.74
CA ALA A 179 -9.33 -8.10 4.24
C ALA A 179 -9.82 -9.57 4.14
N THR A 180 -9.55 -10.25 3.03
CA THR A 180 -9.91 -11.67 2.87
C THR A 180 -9.11 -12.57 3.81
N SER A 181 -7.81 -12.34 3.97
CA SER A 181 -6.96 -13.06 4.92
C SER A 181 -7.42 -12.89 6.38
N THR A 182 -7.79 -11.66 6.76
CA THR A 182 -8.31 -11.39 8.11
C THR A 182 -9.69 -12.00 8.34
N ALA A 183 -10.59 -11.91 7.35
CA ALA A 183 -11.91 -12.56 7.41
C ALA A 183 -11.78 -14.08 7.54
N TRP A 184 -10.89 -14.71 6.78
CA TRP A 184 -10.62 -16.15 6.87
C TRP A 184 -10.08 -16.56 8.24
N ARG A 185 -9.14 -15.77 8.80
CA ARG A 185 -8.62 -15.98 10.16
C ARG A 185 -9.71 -15.87 11.21
N GLN A 186 -10.58 -14.85 11.11
CA GLN A 186 -11.70 -14.67 12.04
C GLN A 186 -12.72 -15.82 11.93
N ALA A 187 -13.07 -16.24 10.72
CA ALA A 187 -13.98 -17.36 10.50
C ALA A 187 -13.41 -18.67 11.05
N SER A 188 -12.11 -18.91 10.85
CA SER A 188 -11.42 -20.09 11.39
C SER A 188 -11.43 -20.09 12.91
N LEU A 189 -11.10 -18.96 13.56
CA LEU A 189 -11.16 -18.82 15.01
C LEU A 189 -12.58 -19.05 15.56
N ALA A 190 -13.61 -18.54 14.87
CA ALA A 190 -15.00 -18.76 15.26
C ALA A 190 -15.40 -20.24 15.20
N LEU A 191 -14.99 -20.95 14.13
CA LEU A 191 -15.23 -22.40 13.98
C LEU A 191 -14.56 -23.21 15.10
N TRP A 192 -13.32 -22.87 15.47
CA TRP A 192 -12.62 -23.52 16.58
C TRP A 192 -13.27 -23.24 17.94
N ALA A 193 -13.75 -22.02 18.16
CA ALA A 193 -14.48 -21.67 19.37
C ALA A 193 -15.78 -22.48 19.49
N ASP A 194 -16.52 -22.64 18.39
CA ASP A 194 -17.75 -23.44 18.35
C ASP A 194 -17.48 -24.91 18.65
N LYS A 195 -16.49 -25.52 17.98
CA LYS A 195 -16.05 -26.89 18.26
C LYS A 195 -15.68 -27.10 19.73
N THR A 196 -14.97 -26.15 20.33
CA THR A 196 -14.58 -26.22 21.74
C THR A 196 -15.79 -26.10 22.67
N GLN A 197 -16.79 -25.29 22.31
CA GLN A 197 -18.05 -25.20 23.06
C GLN A 197 -18.84 -26.51 22.98
N VAL A 198 -18.94 -27.12 21.79
CA VAL A 198 -19.61 -28.43 21.61
C VAL A 198 -18.93 -29.50 22.44
N LEU A 199 -17.60 -29.61 22.40
CA LEU A 199 -16.85 -30.57 23.22
C LEU A 199 -17.06 -30.35 24.72
N ARG A 200 -17.09 -29.08 25.17
CA ARG A 200 -17.36 -28.73 26.57
C ARG A 200 -18.82 -29.01 26.98
N ALA A 201 -19.77 -28.89 26.06
CA ALA A 201 -21.17 -29.26 26.29
C ALA A 201 -21.32 -30.78 26.39
N ALA A 202 -20.71 -31.54 25.48
CA ALA A 202 -20.68 -33.00 25.51
C ALA A 202 -20.03 -33.53 26.80
N SER A 203 -18.87 -32.99 27.18
CA SER A 203 -18.18 -33.39 28.43
C SER A 203 -19.05 -33.18 29.67
N ARG A 204 -19.82 -32.09 29.73
CA ARG A 204 -20.77 -31.82 30.82
C ARG A 204 -21.99 -32.74 30.84
N ALA A 205 -22.37 -33.31 29.70
CA ALA A 205 -23.44 -34.30 29.65
C ALA A 205 -22.96 -35.62 30.28
N TYR A 206 -21.78 -36.12 29.89
CA TYR A 206 -21.22 -37.36 30.44
C TYR A 206 -20.94 -37.29 31.94
N GLN A 207 -20.48 -36.15 32.44
CA GLN A 207 -20.18 -36.00 33.87
C GLN A 207 -21.42 -35.97 34.77
N ARG A 208 -22.62 -35.76 34.20
CA ARG A 208 -23.87 -35.77 34.96
C ARG A 208 -24.40 -37.19 35.21
N ASP A 209 -24.04 -38.15 34.35
CA ASP A 209 -24.56 -39.52 34.44
C ASP A 209 -23.76 -40.39 35.42
N GLU A 210 -22.56 -39.96 35.85
CA GLU A 210 -21.72 -40.69 36.83
C GLU A 210 -21.98 -40.29 38.29
N ASP A 211 -22.57 -39.10 38.53
CA ASP A 211 -22.87 -38.61 39.89
C ASP A 211 -24.25 -39.06 40.42
N ASP A 212 -25.07 -39.75 39.62
CA ASP A 212 -26.43 -40.19 40.00
C ASP A 212 -26.50 -41.63 40.57
N ASP A 213 -25.38 -42.38 40.67
CA ASP A 213 -25.39 -43.79 41.10
C ASP A 213 -24.78 -44.09 42.50
N GLU A 214 -24.33 -43.09 43.26
CA GLU A 214 -23.81 -43.33 44.62
C GLU A 214 -24.22 -42.28 45.65
N SER A 215 -25.52 -42.20 45.97
CA SER A 215 -26.00 -41.97 47.34
C SER A 215 -27.53 -42.00 47.44
N SER A 216 -28.05 -43.20 47.69
CA SER A 216 -29.28 -43.33 48.48
C SER A 216 -28.98 -43.00 49.94
N ALA A 217 -29.34 -41.80 50.38
CA ALA A 217 -29.69 -41.54 51.77
C ALA A 217 -30.87 -40.56 51.81
N PRO A 218 -32.04 -40.95 52.38
CA PRO A 218 -33.17 -40.05 52.50
C PRO A 218 -32.94 -39.16 53.73
N SER A 219 -32.94 -37.85 53.53
CA SER A 219 -33.12 -36.91 54.64
C SER A 219 -34.12 -35.84 54.22
N GLU A 220 -35.32 -36.01 54.74
CA GLU A 220 -36.35 -34.98 54.86
C GLU A 220 -35.79 -33.75 55.58
N THR A 221 -35.89 -32.55 55.00
CA THR A 221 -36.70 -31.43 55.52
C THR A 221 -36.48 -30.12 54.72
N PRO A 222 -37.54 -29.31 54.48
CA PRO A 222 -37.49 -27.95 53.90
C PRO A 222 -37.21 -26.90 55.01
N PRO A 223 -37.01 -25.55 54.79
CA PRO A 223 -37.71 -24.72 53.81
C PRO A 223 -37.04 -23.40 53.30
N LEU A 224 -37.79 -22.68 52.44
CA LEU A 224 -37.87 -21.21 52.29
C LEU A 224 -36.61 -20.41 51.91
N THR A 225 -36.59 -19.82 50.71
CA THR A 225 -36.80 -18.36 50.46
C THR A 225 -36.35 -17.92 49.06
N ALA A 226 -36.94 -16.80 48.63
CA ALA A 226 -36.45 -15.87 47.60
C ALA A 226 -36.78 -16.14 46.13
N GLN A 227 -38.08 -16.01 45.84
CA GLN A 227 -38.63 -15.41 44.64
C GLN A 227 -37.84 -14.13 44.24
N ARG A 228 -37.02 -14.20 43.18
CA ARG A 228 -36.46 -13.01 42.51
C ARG A 228 -36.81 -12.98 41.02
N ARG A 229 -37.66 -12.01 40.71
CA ARG A 229 -38.13 -11.56 39.39
C ARG A 229 -36.98 -11.34 38.38
N PRO A 230 -37.16 -11.67 37.09
CA PRO A 230 -36.37 -11.05 36.03
C PRO A 230 -36.96 -9.68 35.65
N GLN A 231 -36.18 -8.62 35.89
CA GLN A 231 -36.48 -7.27 35.42
C GLN A 231 -36.22 -7.19 33.91
N ARG A 232 -37.31 -7.18 33.16
CA ARG A 232 -37.39 -6.87 31.73
C ARG A 232 -37.02 -5.40 31.50
N ARG A 233 -35.75 -5.09 31.26
CA ARG A 233 -35.32 -3.73 30.87
C ARG A 233 -35.37 -3.57 29.35
N ARG A 234 -36.60 -3.41 28.86
CA ARG A 234 -36.93 -2.87 27.54
C ARG A 234 -36.52 -1.39 27.53
N ARG A 235 -35.50 -1.02 26.76
CA ARG A 235 -35.24 0.37 26.37
C ARG A 235 -35.56 0.54 24.90
N GLN A 236 -36.73 1.13 24.64
CA GLN A 236 -37.01 1.90 23.44
C GLN A 236 -36.69 3.37 23.77
N ALA A 237 -36.00 4.04 22.85
CA ALA A 237 -36.14 5.47 22.54
C ALA A 237 -35.42 5.67 21.20
N THR A 238 -36.11 5.81 20.07
CA THR A 238 -36.69 7.05 19.51
C THR A 238 -35.66 8.17 19.36
N SER A 239 -35.27 8.37 18.09
CA SER A 239 -35.18 9.64 17.34
C SER A 239 -34.59 10.88 18.03
N THR A 240 -33.73 11.62 17.33
CA THR A 240 -34.05 12.97 16.79
C THR A 240 -32.81 13.58 16.12
N SER A 241 -33.01 13.96 14.86
CA SER A 241 -32.22 14.88 14.04
C SER A 241 -32.02 16.25 14.68
N VAL A 242 -30.88 16.92 14.47
CA VAL A 242 -30.76 18.26 13.82
C VAL A 242 -29.36 18.87 14.03
N SER A 243 -28.80 19.34 12.91
CA SER A 243 -28.11 20.62 12.69
C SER A 243 -27.40 21.34 13.84
N ALA A 244 -26.12 21.66 13.65
CA ALA A 244 -25.65 23.02 13.32
C ALA A 244 -24.20 23.25 13.79
N SER A 245 -23.34 23.62 12.86
CA SER A 245 -22.16 24.46 13.13
C SER A 245 -22.64 25.87 13.54
N PRO A 246 -21.84 26.64 14.31
CA PRO A 246 -20.92 27.58 13.65
C PRO A 246 -19.61 27.91 14.40
N SER A 247 -18.65 28.39 13.59
CA SER A 247 -17.69 29.48 13.81
C SER A 247 -16.86 29.63 15.09
N ALA A 248 -15.55 29.52 14.88
CA ALA A 248 -14.49 30.49 15.18
C ALA A 248 -14.63 31.41 16.41
N SER A 249 -13.68 31.31 17.34
CA SER A 249 -12.92 32.49 17.81
C SER A 249 -11.62 32.08 18.50
N ALA A 250 -10.69 33.03 18.44
CA ALA A 250 -9.29 33.01 18.82
C ALA A 250 -9.03 32.73 20.31
N PHE A 251 -7.95 32.03 20.61
CA PHE A 251 -7.19 32.22 21.84
C PHE A 251 -5.71 31.91 21.61
N SER A 252 -4.88 32.95 21.74
CA SER A 252 -3.43 32.88 21.83
C SER A 252 -3.00 32.37 23.23
N PRO A 253 -1.79 31.80 23.37
CA PRO A 253 -1.44 30.93 24.49
C PRO A 253 -0.77 31.69 25.65
N PRO A 254 -0.88 31.21 26.89
CA PRO A 254 0.07 31.56 27.93
C PRO A 254 1.28 30.61 27.89
N SER A 255 2.44 31.22 27.78
CA SER A 255 3.76 30.62 27.93
C SER A 255 3.92 29.99 29.32
N LEU A 256 4.18 28.68 29.37
CA LEU A 256 4.54 27.97 30.60
C LEU A 256 5.72 27.03 30.34
N ARG A 257 6.88 27.50 30.80
CA ARG A 257 7.90 26.75 31.58
C ARG A 257 7.94 25.24 31.33
N SER A 258 8.94 24.81 30.55
CA SER A 258 9.35 23.42 30.42
C SER A 258 9.97 22.90 31.73
N PRO A 259 9.41 21.87 32.38
CA PRO A 259 10.15 21.07 33.34
C PRO A 259 11.09 20.11 32.58
N SER A 260 12.35 20.06 33.02
CA SER A 260 13.34 19.09 32.56
C SER A 260 12.84 17.68 32.84
N MET A 261 12.46 16.94 31.80
CA MET A 261 12.06 15.54 31.89
C MET A 261 13.28 14.63 31.73
N PRO A 262 13.35 13.51 32.48
CA PRO A 262 14.41 12.52 32.33
C PRO A 262 14.30 11.81 30.97
N LEU A 263 15.46 11.52 30.36
CA LEU A 263 15.62 10.79 29.11
C LEU A 263 14.75 9.52 29.10
N PRO A 264 13.90 9.31 28.08
CA PRO A 264 13.17 8.08 27.93
C PRO A 264 14.17 6.98 27.57
N GLN A 265 14.20 5.96 28.41
CA GLN A 265 14.80 4.67 28.12
C GLN A 265 14.15 4.18 26.81
N GLU A 266 14.95 4.12 25.74
CA GLU A 266 14.46 3.82 24.40
C GLU A 266 13.82 2.43 24.37
N ASP A 267 12.53 2.38 24.06
CA ASP A 267 11.81 1.14 23.89
C ASP A 267 12.46 0.33 22.74
N PRO A 268 12.87 -0.93 22.98
CA PRO A 268 13.52 -1.76 21.96
C PRO A 268 12.62 -1.98 20.73
N ILE A 269 11.31 -1.79 20.88
CA ILE A 269 10.31 -1.87 19.82
C ILE A 269 10.42 -0.66 18.88
N ALA A 270 10.69 0.55 19.39
CA ALA A 270 10.85 1.76 18.59
C ALA A 270 12.14 1.71 17.75
N ILE A 271 13.21 1.15 18.32
CA ILE A 271 14.49 0.92 17.61
C ILE A 271 14.30 -0.11 16.49
N GLY A 272 13.50 -1.16 16.73
CA GLY A 272 13.15 -2.16 15.73
C GLY A 272 12.38 -1.56 14.54
N LEU A 273 11.40 -0.70 14.81
CA LEU A 273 10.60 -0.05 13.76
C LEU A 273 11.41 0.96 12.94
N GLY A 274 12.32 1.73 13.56
CA GLY A 274 13.20 2.64 12.84
C GLY A 274 14.12 1.92 11.85
N ARG A 275 14.65 0.75 12.23
CA ARG A 275 15.46 -0.09 11.33
C ARG A 275 14.63 -0.69 10.20
N LEU A 276 13.39 -1.09 10.48
CA LEU A 276 12.47 -1.63 9.46
C LEU A 276 12.14 -0.57 8.40
N VAL A 277 11.86 0.67 8.81
CA VAL A 277 11.59 1.79 7.89
C VAL A 277 12.80 2.09 7.01
N SER A 278 14.02 2.07 7.59
CA SER A 278 15.25 2.30 6.83
C SER A 278 15.55 1.19 5.82
N VAL A 279 15.24 -0.07 6.13
CA VAL A 279 15.34 -1.20 5.19
C VAL A 279 14.32 -1.06 4.07
N VAL A 280 13.06 -0.71 4.38
CA VAL A 280 12.02 -0.51 3.37
C VAL A 280 12.35 0.67 2.44
N GLU A 281 12.91 1.75 2.97
CA GLU A 281 13.31 2.93 2.18
C GLU A 281 14.52 2.63 1.29
N SER A 282 15.45 1.79 1.77
CA SER A 282 16.59 1.30 0.98
C SER A 282 16.15 0.36 -0.15
N VAL A 283 15.19 -0.53 0.11
CA VAL A 283 14.60 -1.43 -0.90
C VAL A 283 13.78 -0.65 -1.92
N ALA A 284 12.98 0.33 -1.49
CA ALA A 284 12.20 1.19 -2.38
C ALA A 284 13.09 2.04 -3.31
N SER A 285 14.26 2.49 -2.82
CA SER A 285 15.24 3.22 -3.63
C SER A 285 15.93 2.32 -4.68
N ARG A 286 15.99 1.01 -4.46
CA ARG A 286 16.55 0.02 -5.40
C ARG A 286 15.59 -0.36 -6.52
N ILE A 287 14.27 -0.27 -6.30
CA ILE A 287 13.22 -0.61 -7.28
C ILE A 287 13.02 0.52 -8.31
N GLY A 288 13.57 1.72 -8.07
CA GLY A 288 13.41 2.90 -8.94
C GLY A 288 14.41 3.05 -10.08
N ILE A 289 15.35 2.12 -10.28
CA ILE A 289 16.33 2.18 -11.37
C ILE A 289 15.80 1.33 -12.53
N PRO A 290 15.71 1.86 -13.78
CA PRO A 290 15.35 1.07 -14.95
C PRO A 290 16.57 0.24 -15.35
N GLN A 291 16.87 -0.77 -14.56
CA GLN A 291 17.92 -1.73 -14.84
C GLN A 291 17.26 -3.06 -15.18
N GLU A 292 17.44 -3.43 -16.46
CA GLU A 292 17.34 -4.78 -17.02
C GLU A 292 15.93 -5.36 -17.15
N GLU A 293 15.30 -5.01 -18.28
CA GLU A 293 14.24 -5.81 -18.92
C GLU A 293 14.67 -7.27 -19.12
N GLU A 294 15.98 -7.51 -19.32
CA GLU A 294 16.62 -8.83 -19.46
C GLU A 294 16.52 -9.67 -18.16
N ASN A 295 16.58 -9.04 -16.99
CA ASN A 295 16.48 -9.74 -15.71
C ASN A 295 15.03 -10.14 -15.37
N ARG A 296 14.03 -9.46 -15.95
CA ARG A 296 12.62 -9.88 -15.81
C ARG A 296 12.35 -11.17 -16.57
N GLU A 297 12.91 -11.31 -17.77
CA GLU A 297 12.71 -12.49 -18.61
C GLU A 297 13.37 -13.73 -17.98
N GLU A 298 14.55 -13.57 -17.37
CA GLU A 298 15.20 -14.66 -16.62
C GLU A 298 14.43 -15.05 -15.35
N LEU A 299 13.84 -14.07 -14.66
CA LEU A 299 13.02 -14.32 -13.47
C LEU A 299 11.71 -15.04 -13.82
N ASP A 300 11.07 -14.65 -14.92
CA ASP A 300 9.84 -15.30 -15.42
C ASP A 300 10.13 -16.75 -15.83
N ALA A 301 11.23 -17.01 -16.55
CA ALA A 301 11.66 -18.37 -16.90
C ALA A 301 11.98 -19.22 -15.65
N ALA A 302 12.58 -18.62 -14.62
CA ALA A 302 12.84 -19.31 -13.36
C ALA A 302 11.56 -19.65 -12.58
N VAL A 303 10.56 -18.77 -12.64
CA VAL A 303 9.23 -19.00 -12.04
C VAL A 303 8.50 -20.11 -12.77
N GLU A 304 8.48 -20.10 -14.10
CA GLU A 304 7.83 -21.14 -14.92
C GLU A 304 8.42 -22.52 -14.61
N LYS A 305 9.76 -22.64 -14.58
CA LYS A 305 10.43 -23.89 -14.21
C LYS A 305 10.07 -24.39 -12.81
N ARG A 306 9.87 -23.48 -11.84
CA ARG A 306 9.43 -23.85 -10.49
C ARG A 306 7.98 -24.31 -10.45
N LEU A 307 7.12 -23.74 -11.28
CA LEU A 307 5.73 -24.18 -11.41
C LEU A 307 5.66 -25.60 -11.98
N ASP A 308 6.44 -25.90 -13.02
CA ASP A 308 6.50 -27.25 -13.60
C ASP A 308 7.00 -28.30 -12.60
N ASP A 309 8.02 -27.98 -11.80
CA ASP A 309 8.53 -28.87 -10.74
C ASP A 309 7.49 -29.11 -9.65
N LEU A 310 6.71 -28.07 -9.28
CA LEU A 310 5.62 -28.21 -8.31
C LEU A 310 4.48 -29.05 -8.87
N GLU A 311 4.09 -28.85 -10.13
CA GLU A 311 3.05 -29.66 -10.78
C GLU A 311 3.47 -31.14 -10.86
N SER A 312 4.73 -31.40 -11.20
CA SER A 312 5.30 -32.75 -11.18
C SER A 312 5.21 -33.40 -9.79
N LYS A 313 5.58 -32.66 -8.73
CA LYS A 313 5.50 -33.16 -7.34
C LYS A 313 4.06 -33.42 -6.90
N ILE A 314 3.12 -32.55 -7.27
CA ILE A 314 1.70 -32.74 -6.97
C ILE A 314 1.17 -34.01 -7.66
N SER A 315 1.58 -34.24 -8.91
CA SER A 315 1.21 -35.46 -9.65
C SER A 315 1.68 -36.73 -8.93
N VAL A 316 2.95 -36.76 -8.47
CA VAL A 316 3.50 -37.90 -7.71
C VAL A 316 2.76 -38.13 -6.38
N VAL A 317 2.42 -37.06 -5.67
CA VAL A 317 1.63 -37.17 -4.42
C VAL A 317 0.24 -37.74 -4.71
N ASN A 318 -0.43 -37.29 -5.76
CA ASN A 318 -1.75 -37.81 -6.16
C ASN A 318 -1.70 -39.30 -6.51
N GLU A 319 -0.67 -39.74 -7.22
CA GLU A 319 -0.47 -41.16 -7.55
C GLU A 319 -0.25 -42.01 -6.28
N ASN A 320 0.57 -41.54 -5.35
CA ASN A 320 0.79 -42.21 -4.07
C ASN A 320 -0.48 -42.31 -3.23
N VAL A 321 -1.29 -41.25 -3.20
CA VAL A 321 -2.60 -41.25 -2.50
C VAL A 321 -3.55 -42.23 -3.15
N ALA A 322 -3.62 -42.27 -4.48
CA ALA A 322 -4.46 -43.22 -5.20
C ALA A 322 -4.05 -44.67 -4.91
N MET A 323 -2.74 -44.96 -4.90
CA MET A 323 -2.21 -46.29 -4.57
C MET A 323 -2.53 -46.69 -3.13
N MET A 324 -2.36 -45.77 -2.17
CA MET A 324 -2.70 -46.01 -0.77
C MET A 324 -4.19 -46.29 -0.58
N LEU A 325 -5.07 -45.54 -1.25
CA LEU A 325 -6.51 -45.79 -1.22
C LEU A 325 -6.87 -47.15 -1.82
N ALA A 326 -6.24 -47.54 -2.93
CA ALA A 326 -6.44 -48.86 -3.52
C ALA A 326 -6.04 -49.98 -2.54
N MET A 327 -4.88 -49.86 -1.89
CA MET A 327 -4.43 -50.82 -0.87
C MET A 327 -5.38 -50.89 0.33
N MET A 328 -5.91 -49.75 0.81
CA MET A 328 -6.88 -49.73 1.91
C MET A 328 -8.19 -50.41 1.54
N VAL A 329 -8.67 -50.23 0.30
CA VAL A 329 -9.87 -50.91 -0.20
C VAL A 329 -9.64 -52.42 -0.29
N GLU A 330 -8.48 -52.85 -0.79
CA GLU A 330 -8.12 -54.27 -0.87
C GLU A 330 -8.00 -54.93 0.51
N GLN A 331 -7.37 -54.25 1.48
CA GLN A 331 -7.29 -54.73 2.87
C GLN A 331 -8.68 -54.88 3.49
N ARG A 332 -9.58 -53.93 3.25
CA ARG A 332 -10.97 -54.01 3.72
C ARG A 332 -11.70 -55.20 3.11
N GLN A 333 -11.49 -55.48 1.82
CA GLN A 333 -12.09 -56.65 1.17
C GLN A 333 -11.56 -57.98 1.74
N ARG A 334 -10.27 -58.04 2.08
CA ARG A 334 -9.65 -59.24 2.70
C ARG A 334 -10.08 -59.50 4.14
N GLN A 335 -10.50 -58.48 4.88
CA GLN A 335 -10.95 -58.62 6.27
C GLN A 335 -12.46 -58.88 6.42
N GLY A 336 -13.24 -58.66 5.36
CA GLY A 336 -14.71 -58.76 5.37
C GLY A 336 -15.29 -60.00 4.68
N GLY A 337 -14.45 -60.92 4.19
CA GLY A 337 -14.86 -62.19 3.58
C GLY A 337 -14.31 -63.37 4.37
#